data_AF-A0A841JIS0-F1
#
_entry.id   AF-A0A841JIS0-F1
#
_cell.length_a   1.000
_cell.length_b   1.000
_cell.length_c   1.000
_cell.angle_alpha   90.00
_cell.angle_beta   90.00
_cell.angle_gamma   90.00
#
_symmetry.space_group_name_H-M   'P 1'
#
loop_
_entity.id
_entity.type
_entity.pdbx_description
1 polymer ?
#
loop_
_entity_poly.entity_id
_entity_poly.type
_entity_poly.pdbx_seq_one_letter_code
_entity_poly.pdbx_strand_id
1 'polypeptide(L)' 'MKRRTSDQIGLLWNELGIPDSGQGYPHYLIADRSGNILIKNSKRPSDGDALYQQLSAALHP' A
#
# COMPACT_ATOMS: atom_id res chain seq x y z
N MET A 1 -10.69 -12.22 -10.45
CA MET A 1 -9.35 -12.63 -9.96
C MET A 1 -9.47 -12.92 -8.46
N LYS A 2 -9.20 -14.15 -7.98
CA LYS A 2 -9.28 -14.46 -6.54
C LYS A 2 -8.07 -13.85 -5.81
N ARG A 3 -8.32 -13.19 -4.67
CA ARG A 3 -7.26 -12.67 -3.79
C ARG A 3 -6.48 -13.84 -3.20
N ARG A 4 -5.15 -13.77 -3.23
CA ARG A 4 -4.27 -14.76 -2.57
C ARG A 4 -4.34 -14.60 -1.05
N THR A 5 -4.32 -15.70 -0.32
CA THR A 5 -4.20 -15.69 1.14
C THR A 5 -2.80 -15.30 1.56
N SER A 6 -2.61 -14.94 2.84
CA SER A 6 -1.28 -14.63 3.38
C SER A 6 -0.29 -15.77 3.17
N ASP A 7 -0.72 -17.02 3.36
CA ASP A 7 0.11 -18.22 3.15
C ASP A 7 0.54 -18.38 1.69
N GLN A 8 -0.37 -18.10 0.75
CA GLN A 8 -0.07 -18.15 -0.69
C GLN A 8 0.91 -17.05 -1.10
N ILE A 9 0.95 -15.92 -0.40
CA ILE A 9 1.94 -14.87 -0.62
C ILE A 9 3.27 -15.25 0.03
N GLY A 10 3.27 -15.85 1.22
CA GLY A 10 4.47 -16.37 1.87
C GLY A 10 5.21 -17.41 1.02
N LEU A 11 4.48 -18.33 0.38
CA LEU A 11 5.05 -19.28 -0.58
C LEU A 11 5.74 -18.57 -1.76
N LEU A 12 5.13 -17.49 -2.27
CA LEU A 12 5.69 -16.71 -3.37
C LEU A 12 7.02 -16.05 -2.96
N TRP A 13 7.10 -15.50 -1.76
CA TRP A 13 8.33 -14.89 -1.25
C TRP A 13 9.45 -15.92 -1.11
N ASN A 14 9.13 -17.12 -0.63
CA ASN A 14 10.08 -18.23 -0.55
C ASN A 14 10.57 -18.69 -1.92
N GLU A 15 9.67 -18.84 -2.91
CA GLU A 15 10.02 -19.17 -4.30
C GLU A 15 10.96 -18.12 -4.92
N LEU A 16 10.78 -16.85 -4.56
CA LEU A 16 11.62 -15.75 -5.02
C LEU A 16 12.94 -15.61 -4.25
N GLY A 17 13.16 -16.41 -3.20
CA GLY A 17 14.36 -16.34 -2.35
C GLY A 17 14.48 -15.03 -1.55
N ILE A 18 13.36 -14.32 -1.32
CA ILE A 18 13.34 -13.07 -0.58
C ILE A 18 13.31 -13.40 0.92
N PRO A 19 14.33 -12.98 1.71
CA PRO A 19 14.33 -13.22 3.15
C PRO A 19 13.15 -12.51 3.83
N ASP A 20 12.69 -13.01 4.97
CA ASP A 20 11.54 -12.43 5.71
C ASP A 20 11.70 -10.92 5.97
N SER A 21 12.93 -10.44 6.20
CA SER A 21 13.25 -9.02 6.38
C SER A 21 13.11 -8.16 5.12
N GLY A 22 13.12 -8.79 3.94
CA GLY A 22 12.93 -8.16 2.63
C GLY A 22 11.53 -8.33 2.06
N GLN A 23 10.64 -9.04 2.75
CA GLN A 23 9.25 -9.20 2.33
C GLN A 23 8.49 -7.89 2.59
N GLY A 24 8.25 -7.13 1.52
CA GLY A 24 7.49 -5.89 1.56
C GLY A 24 6.21 -6.01 0.74
N TYR A 25 5.07 -5.70 1.34
CA TYR A 25 3.88 -5.44 0.55
C TYR A 25 4.03 -4.07 -0.16
N PRO A 26 3.45 -3.89 -1.35
CA PRO A 26 3.45 -2.60 -2.00
C PRO A 26 2.85 -1.55 -1.06
N HIS A 27 3.64 -0.52 -0.77
CA HIS A 27 3.19 0.66 -0.07
C HIS A 27 2.50 1.59 -1.04
N TYR A 28 1.51 2.32 -0.53
CA TYR A 28 0.79 3.33 -1.28
C TYR A 28 1.23 4.71 -0.81
N LEU A 29 1.28 5.65 -1.75
CA LEU A 29 1.57 7.06 -1.47
C LEU A 29 0.51 7.93 -2.13
N ILE A 30 0.30 9.12 -1.58
CA ILE A 30 -0.53 10.17 -2.18
C ILE A 30 0.40 11.30 -2.59
N ALA A 31 0.31 11.71 -3.85
CA ALA A 31 1.03 12.84 -4.41
C ALA A 31 0.06 13.83 -5.07
N ASP A 32 0.43 15.11 -5.07
CA ASP A 32 -0.30 16.14 -5.81
C ASP A 32 0.05 16.11 -7.31
N ARG A 33 -0.63 16.95 -8.11
CA ARG A 33 -0.40 17.05 -9.56
C ARG A 33 0.97 17.63 -9.93
N SER A 34 1.66 18.25 -9.00
CA SER A 34 3.02 18.77 -9.16
C SER A 34 4.08 17.74 -8.82
N GLY A 35 3.69 16.55 -8.35
CA GLY A 35 4.58 15.47 -7.95
C GLY A 35 5.06 15.56 -6.51
N ASN A 36 4.53 16.48 -5.69
CA ASN A 36 4.87 16.55 -4.28
C ASN A 36 4.18 15.42 -3.52
N ILE A 37 4.94 14.71 -2.69
CA ILE A 37 4.39 13.63 -1.85
C ILE A 37 3.71 14.26 -0.63
N LEU A 38 2.38 14.10 -0.55
CA LEU A 38 1.58 14.54 0.58
C LEU A 38 1.58 13.49 1.70
N ILE A 39 1.55 12.19 1.33
CA ILE A 39 1.51 11.08 2.29
C ILE A 39 2.40 9.93 1.79
N LYS A 40 3.38 9.53 2.60
CA LYS A 40 4.35 8.46 2.27
C LYS A 40 3.86 7.03 2.57
N ASN A 41 2.86 6.89 3.43
CA ASN A 41 2.28 5.60 3.82
C ASN A 41 0.75 5.72 3.85
N SER A 42 0.16 5.86 2.66
CA SER A 42 -1.28 6.01 2.54
C SER A 42 -2.00 4.69 2.80
N LYS A 43 -3.29 4.80 3.12
CA LYS A 43 -4.21 3.66 3.02
C LYS A 43 -4.24 3.17 1.57
N ARG A 44 -4.56 1.89 1.40
CA ARG A 44 -4.66 1.26 0.08
C ARG A 44 -6.04 1.53 -0.53
N PRO A 45 -6.21 1.44 -1.86
CA PRO A 45 -7.50 1.64 -2.52
C PRO A 45 -8.63 0.76 -1.95
N SER A 46 -8.31 -0.45 -1.48
CA SER A 46 -9.30 -1.36 -0.90
C SER A 46 -9.76 -0.97 0.51
N ASP A 47 -9.12 0.00 1.17
CA ASP A 47 -9.54 0.48 2.48
C ASP A 47 -10.72 1.49 2.39
N GLY A 48 -11.16 1.84 1.16
CA GLY A 48 -12.38 2.61 0.92
C GLY A 48 -12.40 3.96 1.63
N ASP A 49 -13.41 4.18 2.46
CA ASP A 49 -13.64 5.45 3.17
C ASP A 49 -12.43 5.92 3.98
N ALA A 50 -11.64 5.00 4.54
CA ALA A 50 -10.44 5.35 5.29
C ALA A 50 -9.38 6.03 4.42
N LEU A 51 -9.27 5.64 3.14
CA LEU A 51 -8.42 6.33 2.18
C LEU A 51 -8.96 7.72 1.84
N TYR A 52 -10.26 7.84 1.61
CA TYR A 52 -10.88 9.14 1.28
C TYR A 52 -10.82 10.14 2.43
N GLN A 53 -10.97 9.70 3.68
CA GLN A 53 -10.75 10.54 4.85
C GLN A 53 -9.29 11.03 4.92
N GLN A 54 -8.35 10.14 4.64
CA GLN A 54 -6.92 10.49 4.61
C GLN A 54 -6.60 11.51 3.50
N LEU A 55 -7.21 11.35 2.32
CA LEU A 55 -7.12 12.31 1.21
C LEU A 55 -7.71 13.66 1.59
N SER A 56 -8.90 13.68 2.19
CA SER A 56 -9.57 14.91 2.62
C SER A 56 -8.74 15.68 3.63
N ALA A 57 -8.14 14.99 4.61
CA ALA A 57 -7.27 15.60 5.61
C ALA A 57 -5.98 16.20 5.01
N ALA A 58 -5.45 15.61 3.94
CA ALA A 58 -4.26 16.15 3.27
C ALA A 58 -4.55 17.36 2.36
N LEU A 59 -5.78 17.48 1.85
CA LEU A 59 -6.20 18.60 0.99
C LEU A 59 -6.76 19.79 1.79
N HIS A 60 -7.23 19.54 3.01
CA HIS A 60 -7.81 20.53 3.92
C HIS A 60 -7.17 20.42 5.32
N PRO A 61 -5.90 20.82 5.47
CA PRO A 61 -5.19 20.76 6.75
C PRO A 61 -5.78 21.71 7.81
#